data_AF-A0A3D9HZ21-F1
#
_entry.id   AF-A0A3D9HZ21-F1
#
_cell.length_a   1.000
_cell.length_b   1.000
_cell.length_c   1.000
_cell.angle_alpha   90.00
_cell.angle_beta   90.00
_cell.angle_gamma   90.00
#
_symmetry.space_group_name_H-M   'P 1'
#
loop_
_entity.id
_entity.type
_entity.pdbx_description
1 polymer ?
#
loop_
_entity_poly.entity_id
_entity_poly.type
_entity_poly.pdbx_seq_one_letter_code
_entity_poly.pdbx_strand_id
1 'polypeptide(L)' 'ESFFATLKKEKLYKIHTERYPMASIKSIIFRYIAVYYNRRRIYTSNPGGWPPAIYRERMLSQAA' A
#
# COMPACT_ATOMS: atom_id res chain seq x y z
N GLU A 1 -10.38 -3.73 -5.10
CA GLU A 1 -9.92 -4.21 -3.76
C GLU A 1 -10.01 -3.06 -2.76
N SER A 2 -10.32 -3.30 -1.47
CA SER A 2 -10.31 -2.23 -0.45
C SER A 2 -8.92 -2.10 0.18
N PHE A 3 -8.33 -0.91 0.14
CA PHE A 3 -7.01 -0.63 0.73
C PHE A 3 -6.89 -1.09 2.18
N PHE A 4 -7.85 -0.72 3.05
CA PHE A 4 -7.78 -1.06 4.47
C PHE A 4 -7.95 -2.56 4.72
N ALA A 5 -8.77 -3.25 3.93
CA ALA A 5 -8.89 -4.70 4.03
C ALA A 5 -7.57 -5.38 3.67
N THR A 6 -6.92 -4.91 2.61
CA THR A 6 -5.61 -5.40 2.16
C THR A 6 -4.52 -5.12 3.20
N LEU A 7 -4.40 -3.89 3.70
CA LEU A 7 -3.43 -3.52 4.75
C LEU A 7 -3.57 -4.41 5.99
N LYS A 8 -4.80 -4.66 6.43
CA LYS A 8 -5.06 -5.54 7.57
C LYS A 8 -4.60 -6.97 7.30
N LYS A 9 -5.02 -7.57 6.19
CA LYS A 9 -4.67 -8.96 5.84
C LYS A 9 -3.18 -9.17 5.54
N GLU A 10 -2.56 -8.27 4.78
CA GLU A 10 -1.17 -8.42 4.35
C GLU A 10 -0.18 -8.02 5.45
N LYS A 11 -0.56 -7.12 6.36
CA LYS A 11 0.34 -6.58 7.40
C LYS A 11 -0.19 -6.71 8.82
N LEU A 12 -1.29 -6.04 9.18
CA LEU A 12 -1.64 -5.86 10.60
C LEU A 12 -2.05 -7.16 11.30
N TYR A 13 -2.79 -8.06 10.64
CA TYR A 13 -3.19 -9.35 11.22
C TYR A 13 -2.03 -10.33 11.40
N LYS A 14 -0.87 -10.06 10.79
CA LYS A 14 0.34 -10.88 10.94
C LYS A 14 1.23 -10.39 12.09
N ILE A 15 0.82 -9.33 12.80
CA ILE A 15 1.61 -8.70 13.86
C ILE A 15 0.73 -8.62 15.11
N HIS A 16 1.28 -8.97 16.26
CA HIS A 16 0.67 -8.72 17.57
C HIS A 16 0.76 -7.23 17.92
N THR A 17 -0.04 -6.39 17.24
CA THR A 17 0.07 -4.92 17.30
C THR A 17 -0.04 -4.34 18.70
N GLU A 18 -0.78 -5.02 19.58
CA GLU A 18 -0.98 -4.68 20.99
C GLU A 18 0.31 -4.76 21.82
N ARG A 19 1.33 -5.48 21.35
CA ARG A 19 2.63 -5.64 22.02
C ARG A 19 3.64 -4.55 21.65
N TYR A 20 3.29 -3.63 20.75
CA TYR A 20 4.21 -2.61 20.24
C TYR A 20 3.73 -1.21 20.57
N PRO A 21 4.66 -0.26 20.80
CA PRO A 21 4.32 1.16 20.90
C PRO A 21 3.62 1.66 19.63
N MET A 22 2.68 2.58 19.81
CA MET A 22 1.94 3.20 18.71
C MET A 22 2.86 3.84 17.66
N ALA A 23 4.00 4.42 18.07
CA ALA A 23 4.99 4.98 17.17
C ALA A 23 5.57 3.93 16.20
N SER A 24 5.87 2.73 16.70
CA SER A 24 6.39 1.61 15.90
C SER A 24 5.33 1.13 14.90
N ILE A 25 4.07 1.00 15.33
CA ILE A 25 2.98 0.61 14.44
C ILE A 25 2.74 1.64 13.33
N LYS A 26 2.77 2.94 13.66
CA LYS A 26 2.69 4.03 12.66
C LYS A 26 3.82 3.93 11.64
N SER A 27 5.05 3.69 12.09
CA SER A 27 6.22 3.53 11.20
C SER A 27 6.05 2.33 10.24
N ILE A 28 5.55 1.20 10.74
CA ILE A 28 5.26 0.01 9.92
C ILE A 28 4.19 0.32 8.86
N ILE A 29 3.10 1.00 9.24
CA ILE A 29 2.02 1.38 8.31
C ILE A 29 2.56 2.35 7.24
N PHE A 30 3.31 3.38 7.64
CA PHE A 30 3.92 4.32 6.69
C PHE A 30 4.84 3.61 5.70
N ARG A 31 5.71 2.72 6.18
CA ARG A 31 6.61 1.95 5.30
C ARG A 31 5.83 1.02 4.37
N TYR A 32 4.79 0.36 4.87
CA TYR A 32 3.91 -0.45 4.03
C TYR A 32 3.28 0.37 2.91
N ILE A 33 2.75 1.57 3.21
CA ILE A 33 2.10 2.42 2.20
C ILE A 33 3.11 2.96 1.19
N ALA A 34 4.13 3.67 1.70
CA ALA A 34 5.05 4.46 0.88
C ALA A 34 5.98 3.59 0.03
N VAL A 35 6.45 2.47 0.58
CA VAL A 35 7.46 1.63 -0.08
C VAL A 35 6.83 0.43 -0.78
N TYR A 36 5.90 -0.26 -0.14
CA TYR A 36 5.35 -1.50 -0.70
C TYR A 36 4.08 -1.24 -1.52
N TYR A 37 3.01 -0.75 -0.91
CA TYR A 37 1.70 -0.62 -1.55
C TYR A 37 1.76 0.28 -2.78
N ASN A 38 2.34 1.49 -2.65
CA ASN A 38 2.36 2.45 -3.75
C ASN A 38 3.32 2.09 -4.88
N ARG A 39 4.47 1.45 -4.58
CA ARG A 39 5.58 1.32 -5.55
C ARG A 39 5.81 -0.11 -6.04
N ARG A 40 5.42 -1.14 -5.28
CA ARG A 40 5.79 -2.53 -5.56
C ARG A 40 4.60 -3.47 -5.70
N ARG A 41 3.47 -3.15 -5.07
CA ARG A 41 2.30 -4.04 -5.08
C ARG A 41 1.71 -4.13 -6.48
N ILE A 42 1.52 -5.35 -6.96
CA ILE A 42 0.74 -5.61 -8.16
C ILE A 42 -0.72 -5.33 -7.85
N TYR A 43 -1.35 -4.43 -8.60
CA TYR A 43 -2.76 -4.09 -8.42
C TYR A 43 -3.53 -4.48 -9.66
N THR A 44 -4.20 -5.63 -9.61
CA THR A 44 -4.89 -6.23 -10.76
C THR A 44 -6.07 -5.40 -11.27
N SER A 45 -6.60 -4.49 -10.44
CA SER A 45 -7.61 -3.52 -10.89
C SER A 45 -7.02 -2.37 -11.71
N ASN A 46 -5.70 -2.12 -11.65
CA ASN A 46 -5.05 -1.20 -12.56
C ASN A 46 -4.70 -1.92 -13.87
N PRO A 47 -4.87 -1.26 -15.03
CA PRO A 47 -4.33 -1.75 -16.31
C PRO A 47 -2.87 -2.18 -16.17
N GLY A 48 -2.52 -3.35 -16.72
CA GLY A 48 -1.17 -3.90 -16.65
C GLY A 48 -0.71 -4.31 -15.25
N GLY A 49 -1.61 -4.36 -14.26
CA GLY A 49 -1.27 -4.74 -12.89
C GLY A 49 -0.41 -3.70 -12.15
N TRP A 50 -0.31 -2.48 -12.67
CA TRP A 50 0.67 -1.51 -12.20
C TRP A 50 0.45 -1.10 -10.75
N PRO A 51 1.54 -0.85 -10.00
CA PRO A 51 1.45 -0.24 -8.69
C PRO A 51 0.73 1.12 -8.75
N PRO A 52 0.01 1.52 -7.68
CA PRO A 52 -0.74 2.78 -7.63
C PRO A 52 0.05 4.04 -7.98
N ALA A 53 1.35 4.11 -7.67
CA ALA A 53 2.18 5.25 -8.05
C ALA A 53 2.37 5.32 -9.58
N ILE A 54 2.75 4.20 -10.20
CA ILE A 54 2.98 4.10 -11.65
C ILE A 54 1.70 4.35 -12.43
N TYR A 55 0.57 3.80 -11.97
CA TYR A 55 -0.72 4.05 -12.60
C TYR A 55 -1.07 5.55 -12.59
N ARG A 56 -0.93 6.22 -11.43
CA ARG A 56 -1.21 7.67 -11.33
C ARG A 56 -0.30 8.51 -12.19
N GLU A 57 0.99 8.21 -12.21
CA GLU A 57 1.96 8.89 -13.07
C GLU A 57 1.55 8.79 -14.55
N ARG A 58 1.21 7.59 -15.02
CA ARG A 58 0.77 7.38 -16.41
C ARG A 58 -0.54 8.09 -16.73
N MET A 59 -1.50 8.11 -15.80
CA MET A 59 -2.77 8.82 -16.00
C MET A 59 -2.56 10.34 -16.06
N LEU A 60 -1.66 10.89 -15.24
CA LEU A 60 -1.31 12.31 -15.30
C LEU A 60 -0.60 12.67 -16.61
N SER A 61 0.33 11.82 -17.07
CA SER A 61 1.01 12.03 -18.35
C SER A 61 0.09 11.94 -19.57
N GLN A 62 -1.03 11.23 -19.48
CA GLN A 62 -2.03 11.17 -20.55
C GLN A 62 -2.97 12.38 -20.58
N ALA A 63 -3.07 13.11 -19.46
CA ALA A 63 -3.94 14.27 -19.32
C ALA A 63 -3.23 15.62 -19.61
N ALA A 64 -1.91 15.61 -19.79
CA ALA A 64 -1.06 16.77 -20.08
C ALA A 64 -0.71 16.83 -21.58
#